data_AF-A0AAW2WFE1-F1
#
_entry.id   AF-A0AAW2WFE1-F1
#
_cell.length_a   1.000
_cell.length_b   1.000
_cell.length_c   1.000
_cell.angle_alpha   90.00
_cell.angle_beta   90.00
_cell.angle_gamma   90.00
#
_symmetry.space_group_name_H-M   'P 1'
#
loop_
_entity.id
_entity.type
_entity.pdbx_description
1 polymer ?
#
loop_
_entity_poly.entity_id
_entity_poly.type
_entity_poly.pdbx_seq_one_letter_code
_entity_poly.pdbx_strand_id
1 'polypeptide(L)'
;MEDKKDMQKIIKEHINLGLIEPGVSAYSSPSFLVRNHGEIKRGAIYLKCAANGLANAPQIFQRKMDNLFKDYFEFMFVYIDDILIASKNMKDHIKHHEIFSDACHKEGLVLSEKKATIAVNKIEFLGILIDETGIELQDHIVEKIRNFSDILKDKKHSQSFLGVVNFAGIFIKDLAKYRMDFRPLLKETESSKWKWEEIHTQRVRELKQVCSNLPKLAIP
;
A
#
# COMPACT_ATOMS: atom_id res chain seq x y z
N MET A 1 -14.92 6.35 28.83
CA MET A 1 -14.01 6.15 29.99
C MET A 1 -12.95 5.10 29.68
N GLU A 2 -13.30 4.04 28.93
CA GLU A 2 -12.43 2.95 28.51
C GLU A 2 -11.28 3.40 27.60
N ASP A 3 -11.57 4.17 26.53
CA ASP A 3 -10.55 4.71 25.62
C ASP A 3 -9.45 5.54 26.31
N LYS A 4 -9.77 6.16 27.46
CA LYS A 4 -8.77 6.89 28.27
C LYS A 4 -7.76 5.95 28.88
N LYS A 5 -8.25 4.85 29.46
CA LYS A 5 -7.39 3.85 30.10
C LYS A 5 -6.52 3.18 29.05
N ASP A 6 -7.08 2.91 27.87
CA ASP A 6 -6.33 2.25 26.80
C ASP A 6 -5.30 3.16 26.15
N MET A 7 -5.64 4.44 25.89
CA MET A 7 -4.64 5.40 25.44
C MET A 7 -3.53 5.60 26.48
N GLN A 8 -3.85 5.63 27.78
CA GLN A 8 -2.85 5.69 28.84
C GLN A 8 -1.97 4.44 28.89
N LYS A 9 -2.53 3.25 28.63
CA LYS A 9 -1.78 2.00 28.53
C LYS A 9 -0.79 2.06 27.37
N ILE A 10 -1.25 2.44 26.18
CA ILE A 10 -0.41 2.60 24.99
C ILE A 10 0.72 3.61 25.25
N ILE A 11 0.40 4.78 25.82
CA ILE A 11 1.42 5.80 26.15
C ILE A 11 2.46 5.24 27.12
N LYS A 12 2.04 4.53 28.18
CA LYS A 12 2.97 3.91 29.13
C LYS A 12 3.86 2.87 28.45
N GLU A 13 3.30 2.03 27.59
CA GLU A 13 4.08 1.06 26.81
C GLU A 13 5.12 1.75 25.92
N HIS A 14 4.73 2.80 25.20
CA HIS A 14 5.64 3.55 24.33
C HIS A 14 6.73 4.31 25.10
N ILE A 15 6.42 4.81 26.31
CA ILE A 15 7.43 5.38 27.21
C ILE A 15 8.41 4.31 27.67
N ASN A 16 7.92 3.14 28.08
CA ASN A 16 8.76 2.02 28.52
C ASN A 16 9.65 1.48 27.40
N LEU A 17 9.17 1.48 26.16
CA LEU A 17 9.94 1.15 24.97
C LEU A 17 10.91 2.26 24.54
N GLY A 18 10.87 3.44 25.18
CA GLY A 18 11.71 4.58 24.83
C GLY A 18 11.33 5.25 23.50
N LEU A 19 10.14 4.98 22.96
CA LEU A 19 9.66 5.54 21.69
C LEU A 19 9.14 6.97 21.84
N ILE A 20 8.64 7.32 23.01
CA ILE A 20 8.12 8.66 23.33
C ILE A 20 8.58 9.10 24.72
N GLU A 21 8.57 10.41 24.96
CA GLU A 21 8.80 10.97 26.30
C GLU A 21 7.86 12.14 26.61
N PRO A 22 7.60 12.42 27.90
CA PRO A 22 6.91 13.64 28.29
C PRO A 22 7.74 14.86 27.89
N GLY A 23 7.09 15.92 27.43
CA GLY A 23 7.77 17.21 27.33
C GLY A 23 6.81 18.38 27.17
N VAL A 24 7.41 19.57 27.10
CA VAL A 24 6.69 20.85 27.02
C VAL A 24 7.06 21.57 25.73
N SER A 25 6.31 21.28 24.65
CA SER A 25 6.49 21.91 23.34
C SER A 25 5.56 23.10 23.16
N ALA A 26 6.02 24.13 22.46
CA ALA A 26 5.14 25.18 21.93
C ALA A 26 4.18 24.66 20.84
N TYR A 27 4.50 23.51 20.23
CA TYR A 27 3.72 22.86 19.18
C TYR A 27 3.07 21.58 19.70
N SER A 28 1.80 21.38 19.39
CA SER A 28 1.10 20.12 19.67
C SER A 28 0.24 19.71 18.50
N SER A 29 0.15 18.40 18.27
CA SER A 29 -0.79 17.81 17.32
C SER A 29 -1.74 16.90 18.09
N PRO A 30 -3.04 16.90 17.75
CA PRO A 30 -3.98 16.02 18.41
C PRO A 30 -3.70 14.56 18.03
N SER A 31 -3.72 13.68 19.03
CA SER A 31 -3.64 12.23 18.84
C SER A 31 -4.99 11.60 19.19
N PHE A 32 -5.39 10.59 18.41
CA PHE A 32 -6.68 9.93 18.54
C PHE A 32 -6.51 8.41 18.62
N LEU A 33 -7.31 7.76 19.46
CA LEU A 33 -7.37 6.31 19.51
C LEU A 33 -8.33 5.81 18.43
N VAL A 34 -7.83 5.06 17.46
CA VAL A 34 -8.65 4.51 16.38
C VAL A 34 -9.07 3.09 16.74
N ARG A 35 -10.35 2.91 17.13
CA ARG A 35 -11.02 1.59 17.28
C ARG A 35 -12.13 1.40 16.25
N ASN A 36 -12.87 2.48 16.02
CA ASN A 36 -13.71 2.89 14.89
C ASN A 36 -14.09 4.36 15.19
N HIS A 37 -14.17 5.22 14.18
CA HIS A 37 -14.09 6.70 14.27
C HIS A 37 -14.81 7.36 15.48
N GLY A 38 -14.03 7.75 16.49
CA GLY A 38 -14.43 8.64 17.57
C GLY A 38 -13.23 9.46 18.06
N GLU A 39 -13.36 10.79 18.06
CA GLU A 39 -12.28 11.69 18.44
C GLU A 39 -12.18 11.87 19.96
N ILE A 40 -11.00 11.61 20.54
CA ILE A 40 -10.67 12.03 21.91
C ILE A 40 -9.23 12.55 21.96
N LYS A 41 -9.03 13.86 22.16
CA LYS A 41 -7.70 14.48 22.35
C LYS A 41 -7.18 14.26 23.76
N ARG A 42 -5.92 13.79 23.95
CA ARG A 42 -5.23 13.81 25.27
C ARG A 42 -3.70 13.91 25.18
N GLY A 43 -3.14 14.90 25.88
CA GLY A 43 -1.72 15.00 26.26
C GLY A 43 -0.77 15.51 25.16
N ALA A 44 0.36 16.09 25.58
CA ALA A 44 1.48 16.41 24.69
C ALA A 44 2.66 15.47 25.01
N ILE A 45 3.19 14.82 23.98
CA ILE A 45 4.31 13.87 24.05
C ILE A 45 5.28 14.18 22.91
N TYR A 46 6.58 13.91 23.13
CA TYR A 46 7.60 13.97 22.09
C TYR A 46 7.89 12.59 21.55
N LEU A 47 8.10 12.50 20.24
CA LEU A 47 8.41 11.26 19.51
C LEU A 47 9.93 11.12 19.36
N LYS A 48 10.48 9.95 19.67
CA LYS A 48 11.90 9.61 19.49
C LYS A 48 12.18 8.79 18.23
N CYS A 49 11.13 8.27 17.61
CA CYS A 49 11.18 7.58 16.32
C CYS A 49 10.26 8.24 15.30
N ALA A 50 10.44 7.93 14.02
CA ALA A 50 9.49 8.36 12.99
C ALA A 50 8.10 7.80 13.31
N ALA A 51 7.10 8.68 13.42
CA ALA A 51 5.73 8.27 13.70
C ALA A 51 4.94 8.05 12.41
N ASN A 52 3.98 7.13 12.50
CA ASN A 52 2.96 6.95 11.48
C ASN A 52 2.17 8.26 11.30
N GLY A 53 1.92 8.62 10.04
CA GLY A 53 1.20 9.87 9.68
C GLY A 53 2.11 11.05 9.32
N LEU A 54 3.42 10.95 9.53
CA LEU A 54 4.36 11.94 8.98
C LEU A 54 4.50 11.74 7.47
N ALA A 55 4.21 12.80 6.70
CA ALA A 55 4.17 12.74 5.23
C ALA A 55 5.48 12.27 4.57
N ASN A 56 6.62 12.52 5.22
CA ASN A 56 7.95 12.18 4.71
C ASN A 56 8.52 10.87 5.29
N ALA A 57 7.83 10.25 6.27
CA ALA A 57 8.34 9.04 6.91
C ALA A 57 8.56 7.87 5.92
N PRO A 58 7.63 7.59 4.99
CA PRO A 58 7.84 6.51 4.01
C PRO A 58 9.08 6.71 3.14
N GLN A 59 9.33 7.94 2.66
CA GLN A 59 10.48 8.25 1.81
C GLN A 59 11.79 8.17 2.57
N ILE A 60 11.80 8.59 3.84
CA ILE A 60 12.98 8.44 4.72
C ILE A 60 13.26 6.96 4.98
N PHE A 61 12.21 6.16 5.24
CA PHE A 61 12.35 4.73 5.47
C PHE A 61 12.83 4.00 4.22
N GLN A 62 12.21 4.25 3.06
CA GLN A 62 12.66 3.72 1.77
C GLN A 62 14.14 4.03 1.53
N ARG A 63 14.58 5.27 1.72
CA ARG A 63 16.00 5.63 1.54
C ARG A 63 16.93 4.86 2.49
N LYS A 64 16.50 4.60 3.73
CA LYS A 64 17.28 3.77 4.67
C LYS A 64 17.38 2.34 4.14
N MET A 65 16.26 1.76 3.70
CA MET A 65 16.19 0.40 3.18
C MET A 65 16.99 0.24 1.88
N ASP A 66 16.89 1.20 0.96
CA ASP A 66 17.66 1.23 -0.28
C ASP A 66 19.16 1.24 0.03
N ASN A 67 19.61 2.10 0.96
CA ASN A 67 21.02 2.16 1.33
C ASN A 67 21.53 0.88 2.01
N LEU A 68 20.67 0.21 2.78
CA LEU A 68 21.00 -1.04 3.45
C LEU A 68 21.10 -2.21 2.47
N PHE A 69 20.16 -2.31 1.55
CA PHE A 69 20.04 -3.46 0.64
C PHE A 69 20.57 -3.19 -0.77
N LYS A 70 21.28 -2.07 -0.98
CA LYS A 70 21.74 -1.64 -2.30
C LYS A 70 22.60 -2.66 -3.05
N ASP A 71 23.30 -3.51 -2.32
CA ASP A 71 24.23 -4.48 -2.91
C ASP A 71 23.53 -5.83 -3.22
N TYR A 72 22.22 -5.93 -2.93
CA TYR A 72 21.44 -7.18 -3.00
C TYR A 72 20.23 -7.12 -3.96
N PHE A 73 20.14 -6.09 -4.81
CA PHE A 73 19.03 -5.91 -5.76
C PHE A 73 18.86 -7.05 -6.78
N GLU A 74 19.88 -7.91 -6.97
CA GLU A 74 19.80 -9.06 -7.87
C GLU A 74 18.76 -10.09 -7.42
N PHE A 75 18.59 -10.27 -6.11
CA PHE A 75 17.69 -11.28 -5.53
C PHE A 75 16.68 -10.71 -4.53
N MET A 76 16.77 -9.41 -4.21
CA MET A 76 15.94 -8.73 -3.24
C MET A 76 15.28 -7.49 -3.84
N PHE A 77 13.98 -7.36 -3.61
CA PHE A 77 13.22 -6.17 -3.94
C PHE A 77 12.60 -5.60 -2.66
N VAL A 78 12.78 -4.29 -2.43
CA VAL A 78 12.34 -3.62 -1.21
C VAL A 78 11.43 -2.45 -1.55
N TYR A 79 10.23 -2.44 -0.97
CA TYR A 79 9.28 -1.35 -1.09
C TYR A 79 8.75 -0.95 0.28
N ILE A 80 9.26 0.16 0.79
CA ILE A 80 9.00 0.71 2.11
C ILE A 80 9.24 -0.40 3.16
N ASP A 81 8.19 -0.99 3.71
CA ASP A 81 8.25 -2.01 4.75
C ASP A 81 8.17 -3.45 4.19
N ASP A 82 7.81 -3.61 2.91
CA ASP A 82 7.61 -4.90 2.25
C ASP A 82 8.89 -5.34 1.52
N ILE A 83 9.35 -6.55 1.80
CA ILE A 83 10.59 -7.12 1.26
C ILE A 83 10.27 -8.43 0.56
N LEU A 84 10.72 -8.56 -0.69
CA LEU A 84 10.61 -9.76 -1.50
C LEU A 84 12.00 -10.32 -1.76
N ILE A 85 12.22 -11.60 -1.45
CA ILE A 85 13.45 -12.33 -1.76
C ILE A 85 13.10 -13.43 -2.76
N ALA A 86 13.67 -13.35 -3.95
CA ALA A 86 13.45 -14.31 -5.03
C ALA A 86 14.76 -15.04 -5.36
N SER A 87 14.68 -16.32 -5.69
CA SER A 87 15.88 -17.15 -5.94
C SER A 87 15.55 -18.27 -6.91
N LYS A 88 16.55 -18.70 -7.70
CA LYS A 88 16.36 -19.72 -8.75
C LYS A 88 16.12 -21.13 -8.20
N ASN A 89 16.67 -21.41 -7.01
CA ASN A 89 16.57 -22.71 -6.35
C ASN A 89 16.70 -22.55 -4.84
N MET A 90 16.33 -23.60 -4.10
CA MET A 90 16.31 -23.57 -2.63
C MET A 90 17.70 -23.35 -2.01
N LYS A 91 18.77 -23.88 -2.63
CA LYS A 91 20.13 -23.73 -2.10
C LYS A 91 20.57 -22.27 -2.13
N ASP A 92 20.28 -21.57 -3.21
CA ASP A 92 20.56 -20.13 -3.31
C ASP A 92 19.60 -19.33 -2.42
N HIS A 93 18.34 -19.76 -2.30
CA HIS A 93 17.37 -19.10 -1.42
C HIS A 93 17.80 -19.10 0.05
N ILE A 94 18.34 -20.21 0.55
CA ILE A 94 18.88 -20.30 1.91
C ILE A 94 20.00 -19.26 2.11
N LYS A 95 20.96 -19.18 1.18
CA LYS A 95 22.06 -18.20 1.26
C LYS A 95 21.56 -16.76 1.20
N HIS A 96 20.63 -16.45 0.31
CA HIS A 96 20.04 -15.12 0.20
C HIS A 96 19.29 -14.72 1.48
N HIS A 97 18.58 -15.67 2.09
CA HIS A 97 17.90 -15.47 3.36
C HIS A 97 18.89 -15.26 4.52
N GLU A 98 20.02 -15.98 4.56
CA GLU A 98 21.09 -15.76 5.53
C GLU A 98 21.66 -14.33 5.42
N ILE A 99 22.01 -13.89 4.21
CA ILE A 99 22.49 -12.52 3.94
C ILE A 99 21.48 -11.47 4.42
N PHE A 100 20.20 -11.67 4.08
CA PHE A 100 19.12 -10.79 4.51
C PHE A 100 18.99 -10.73 6.03
N SER A 101 18.94 -11.90 6.68
CA SER A 101 18.81 -12.00 8.13
C SER A 101 19.98 -11.32 8.85
N ASP A 102 21.20 -11.52 8.39
CA ASP A 102 22.40 -10.91 8.98
C ASP A 102 22.37 -9.38 8.84
N ALA A 103 21.96 -8.86 7.68
CA ALA A 103 21.80 -7.43 7.47
C ALA A 103 20.72 -6.84 8.39
N CYS A 104 19.57 -7.52 8.55
CA CYS A 104 18.52 -7.09 9.47
C CYS A 104 19.00 -7.07 10.92
N HIS A 105 19.68 -8.12 11.39
CA HIS A 105 20.20 -8.20 12.75
C HIS A 105 21.22 -7.10 13.03
N LYS A 106 22.13 -6.85 12.08
CA LYS A 106 23.17 -5.82 12.21
C LYS A 106 22.58 -4.41 12.33
N GLU A 107 21.53 -4.11 11.57
CA GLU A 107 20.88 -2.79 11.58
C GLU A 107 19.74 -2.65 12.59
N GLY A 108 19.46 -3.71 13.36
CA GLY A 108 18.38 -3.73 14.35
C GLY A 108 16.98 -3.65 13.72
N LEU A 109 16.80 -4.18 12.50
CA LEU A 109 15.48 -4.30 11.88
C LEU A 109 14.70 -5.45 12.54
N VAL A 110 13.49 -5.14 12.99
CA VAL A 110 12.59 -6.13 13.61
C VAL A 110 11.59 -6.60 12.58
N LEU A 111 11.60 -7.91 12.31
CA LEU A 111 10.71 -8.55 11.36
C LEU A 111 9.48 -9.12 12.06
N SER A 112 8.32 -9.06 11.40
CA SER A 112 7.09 -9.63 11.93
C SER A 112 6.92 -11.07 11.44
N GLU A 113 7.20 -12.04 12.31
CA GLU A 113 7.04 -13.48 12.02
C GLU A 113 5.63 -13.80 11.50
N LYS A 114 4.60 -13.21 12.09
CA LYS A 114 3.19 -13.41 11.69
C LYS A 114 2.86 -12.96 10.27
N LYS A 115 3.65 -12.05 9.70
CA LYS A 115 3.47 -11.51 8.35
C LYS A 115 4.46 -12.11 7.35
N ALA A 116 5.45 -12.88 7.83
CA ALA A 116 6.46 -13.47 6.97
C ALA A 116 5.91 -14.69 6.24
N THR A 117 6.16 -14.75 4.93
CA THR A 117 5.94 -15.95 4.11
C THR A 117 7.28 -16.34 3.50
N ILE A 118 7.74 -17.55 3.77
CA ILE A 118 9.13 -17.97 3.47
C ILE A 118 9.10 -19.23 2.59
N ALA A 119 9.99 -19.28 1.59
CA ALA A 119 10.25 -20.47 0.78
C ALA A 119 9.01 -21.08 0.11
N VAL A 120 8.19 -20.23 -0.54
CA VAL A 120 7.00 -20.62 -1.30
C VAL A 120 7.21 -20.40 -2.80
N ASN A 121 6.52 -21.19 -3.63
CA ASN A 121 6.57 -21.03 -5.10
C ASN A 121 5.65 -19.91 -5.61
N LYS A 122 4.72 -19.45 -4.78
CA LYS A 122 3.72 -18.44 -5.12
C LYS A 122 3.56 -17.48 -3.93
N ILE A 123 3.71 -16.19 -4.17
CA ILE A 123 3.71 -15.17 -3.12
C ILE A 123 2.90 -13.94 -3.52
N GLU A 124 2.22 -13.35 -2.55
CA GLU A 124 1.54 -12.07 -2.69
C GLU A 124 2.49 -10.93 -2.33
N PHE A 125 2.63 -9.96 -3.23
CA PHE A 125 3.51 -8.81 -3.02
C PHE A 125 2.94 -7.57 -3.71
N LEU A 126 2.74 -6.48 -2.96
CA LEU A 126 2.22 -5.20 -3.46
C LEU A 126 0.95 -5.30 -4.32
N GLY A 127 -0.01 -6.14 -3.94
CA GLY A 127 -1.27 -6.33 -4.67
C GLY A 127 -1.16 -7.15 -5.95
N ILE A 128 0.02 -7.75 -6.18
CA ILE A 128 0.31 -8.67 -7.28
C ILE A 128 0.56 -10.06 -6.67
N LEU A 129 0.28 -11.08 -7.46
CA LEU A 129 0.55 -12.47 -7.17
C LEU A 129 1.67 -12.94 -8.10
N ILE A 130 2.76 -13.42 -7.52
CA ILE A 130 4.01 -13.74 -8.23
C ILE A 130 4.26 -15.23 -8.09
N ASP A 131 4.54 -15.91 -9.20
CA ASP A 131 5.00 -17.30 -9.23
C ASP A 131 6.00 -17.56 -10.35
N GLU A 132 6.43 -18.81 -10.48
CA GLU A 132 7.38 -19.28 -11.50
C GLU A 132 6.97 -19.00 -12.96
N THR A 133 5.68 -18.78 -13.22
CA THR A 133 5.17 -18.54 -14.58
C THR A 133 4.96 -17.06 -14.89
N GLY A 134 4.96 -16.18 -13.88
CA GLY A 134 4.80 -14.76 -14.06
C GLY A 134 4.09 -14.03 -12.93
N ILE A 135 3.44 -12.92 -13.27
CA ILE A 135 2.71 -12.05 -12.37
C ILE A 135 1.24 -11.95 -12.77
N GLU A 136 0.36 -11.92 -11.76
CA GLU A 136 -1.09 -11.79 -11.87
C GLU A 136 -1.59 -10.73 -10.90
N LEU A 137 -2.72 -10.09 -11.20
CA LEU A 137 -3.36 -9.18 -10.26
C LEU A 137 -4.09 -9.99 -9.18
N GLN A 138 -4.06 -9.53 -7.92
CA GLN A 138 -4.80 -10.21 -6.86
C GLN A 138 -6.33 -10.11 -7.05
N ASP A 139 -7.03 -11.20 -6.74
CA ASP A 139 -8.48 -11.34 -6.96
C ASP A 139 -9.30 -10.24 -6.28
N HIS A 140 -8.93 -9.84 -5.07
CA HIS A 140 -9.66 -8.82 -4.32
C HIS A 140 -9.69 -7.45 -5.03
N ILE A 141 -8.70 -7.15 -5.88
CA ILE A 141 -8.63 -5.91 -6.66
C ILE A 141 -9.58 -6.01 -7.86
N VAL A 142 -9.62 -7.17 -8.51
CA VAL A 142 -10.58 -7.48 -9.59
C VAL A 142 -12.01 -7.41 -9.06
N GLU A 143 -12.27 -8.03 -7.89
CA GLU A 143 -13.55 -7.96 -7.20
C GLU A 143 -13.95 -6.52 -6.88
N LYS A 144 -13.00 -5.70 -6.41
CA LYS A 144 -13.26 -4.28 -6.14
C LYS A 144 -13.72 -3.55 -7.39
N ILE A 145 -13.09 -3.78 -8.54
CA ILE A 145 -13.49 -3.20 -9.83
C ILE A 145 -14.89 -3.69 -10.25
N ARG A 146 -15.14 -5.00 -10.11
CA ARG A 146 -16.43 -5.63 -10.44
C ARG A 146 -17.58 -5.06 -9.63
N ASN A 147 -17.34 -4.79 -8.34
CA ASN A 147 -18.33 -4.32 -7.38
C ASN A 147 -18.67 -2.82 -7.50
N PHE A 148 -17.96 -2.04 -8.33
CA PHE A 148 -18.38 -0.67 -8.61
C PHE A 148 -19.76 -0.64 -9.28
N SER A 149 -20.50 0.46 -9.16
CA SER A 149 -21.70 0.69 -9.98
C SER A 149 -21.31 0.86 -11.45
N ASP A 150 -22.17 0.44 -12.39
CA ASP A 150 -22.00 0.75 -13.83
C ASP A 150 -22.13 2.26 -14.10
N ILE A 151 -22.98 2.94 -13.31
CA ILE A 151 -23.19 4.38 -13.37
C ILE A 151 -22.50 5.00 -12.16
N LEU A 152 -21.48 5.81 -12.40
CA LEU A 152 -20.80 6.56 -11.35
C LEU A 152 -21.59 7.85 -11.08
N LYS A 153 -21.57 8.37 -9.86
CA LYS A 153 -22.49 9.45 -9.45
C LYS A 153 -21.92 10.85 -9.65
N ASP A 154 -20.59 10.95 -9.55
CA ASP A 154 -19.87 12.20 -9.59
C ASP A 154 -18.41 11.98 -10.03
N LYS A 155 -17.69 13.09 -10.13
CA LYS A 155 -16.25 13.12 -10.40
C LYS A 155 -15.44 12.29 -9.40
N LYS A 156 -15.78 12.30 -8.11
CA LYS A 156 -15.04 11.59 -7.06
C LYS A 156 -15.18 10.07 -7.21
N HIS A 157 -16.37 9.58 -7.54
CA HIS A 157 -16.61 8.16 -7.85
C HIS A 157 -15.89 7.75 -9.13
N SER A 158 -15.87 8.63 -10.14
CA SER A 158 -15.10 8.42 -11.38
C SER A 158 -13.59 8.33 -11.11
N GLN A 159 -13.05 9.23 -10.30
CA GLN A 159 -11.65 9.20 -9.87
C GLN A 159 -11.33 7.95 -9.04
N SER A 160 -12.23 7.54 -8.14
CA SER A 160 -12.08 6.33 -7.34
C SER A 160 -12.03 5.08 -8.21
N PHE A 161 -12.99 4.92 -9.13
CA PHE A 161 -13.02 3.81 -10.08
C PHE A 161 -11.77 3.76 -10.94
N LEU A 162 -11.42 4.87 -11.59
CA LEU A 162 -10.22 4.95 -12.44
C LEU A 162 -8.92 4.77 -11.66
N GLY A 163 -8.89 5.15 -10.38
CA GLY A 163 -7.76 4.88 -9.50
C GLY A 163 -7.49 3.39 -9.34
N VAL A 164 -8.54 2.60 -9.09
CA VAL A 164 -8.40 1.13 -8.99
C VAL A 164 -8.08 0.51 -10.36
N VAL A 165 -8.72 0.96 -11.44
CA VAL A 165 -8.41 0.46 -12.80
C VAL A 165 -6.98 0.79 -13.21
N ASN A 166 -6.45 1.96 -12.83
CA ASN A 166 -5.06 2.33 -13.11
C ASN A 166 -4.07 1.44 -12.39
N PHE A 167 -4.40 0.95 -11.18
CA PHE A 167 -3.58 -0.03 -10.48
C PHE A 167 -3.46 -1.34 -11.29
N ALA A 168 -4.54 -1.80 -11.91
CA ALA A 168 -4.56 -2.93 -12.83
C ALA A 168 -3.96 -2.63 -14.23
N GLY A 169 -3.49 -1.39 -14.47
CA GLY A 169 -3.25 -0.89 -15.81
C GLY A 169 -2.18 -1.61 -16.61
N ILE A 170 -1.18 -2.22 -15.95
CA ILE A 170 -0.15 -3.02 -16.64
C ILE A 170 -0.72 -4.28 -17.29
N PHE A 171 -1.84 -4.80 -16.76
CA PHE A 171 -2.53 -5.99 -17.25
C PHE A 171 -3.57 -5.66 -18.33
N ILE A 172 -3.96 -4.39 -18.47
CA ILE A 172 -5.01 -3.95 -19.38
C ILE A 172 -4.40 -3.39 -20.66
N LYS A 173 -4.54 -4.14 -21.76
CA LYS A 173 -4.13 -3.68 -23.09
C LYS A 173 -4.89 -2.41 -23.48
N ASP A 174 -4.18 -1.43 -24.01
CA ASP A 174 -4.74 -0.17 -24.49
C ASP A 174 -5.60 0.60 -23.47
N LEU A 175 -5.31 0.50 -22.16
CA LEU A 175 -6.06 1.20 -21.10
C LEU A 175 -6.28 2.70 -21.41
N ALA A 176 -5.32 3.34 -22.08
CA ALA A 176 -5.42 4.73 -22.50
C ALA A 176 -6.69 5.02 -23.31
N LYS A 177 -7.14 4.11 -24.19
CA LYS A 177 -8.33 4.29 -25.04
C LYS A 177 -9.59 4.42 -24.18
N TYR A 178 -9.78 3.52 -23.23
CA TYR A 178 -10.91 3.55 -22.30
C TYR A 178 -10.92 4.82 -21.44
N ARG A 179 -9.74 5.29 -21.02
CA ARG A 179 -9.63 6.50 -20.19
C ARG A 179 -9.96 7.79 -20.93
N MET A 180 -9.88 7.83 -22.26
CA MET A 180 -10.11 9.06 -23.02
C MET A 180 -11.52 9.61 -22.81
N ASP A 181 -12.51 8.73 -22.77
CA ASP A 181 -13.92 9.10 -22.61
C ASP A 181 -14.20 9.69 -21.22
N PHE A 182 -13.42 9.33 -20.20
CA PHE A 182 -13.56 9.92 -18.86
C PHE A 182 -12.80 11.24 -18.68
N ARG A 183 -11.88 11.62 -19.58
CA ARG A 183 -11.06 12.84 -19.42
C ARG A 183 -11.90 14.12 -19.24
N PRO A 184 -12.98 14.35 -20.00
CA PRO A 184 -13.85 15.51 -19.78
C PRO A 184 -14.42 15.54 -18.36
N LEU A 185 -14.97 14.41 -17.88
CA LEU A 185 -15.53 14.27 -16.52
C LEU A 185 -14.53 14.58 -15.40
N LEU A 186 -13.24 14.32 -15.64
CA LEU A 186 -12.17 14.57 -14.67
C LEU A 186 -11.70 16.03 -14.66
N LYS A 187 -11.86 16.76 -15.77
CA LYS A 187 -11.46 18.16 -15.90
C LYS A 187 -12.52 19.13 -15.41
N GLU A 188 -13.77 18.71 -15.31
CA GLU A 188 -14.85 19.56 -14.83
C GLU A 188 -14.56 20.11 -13.42
N THR A 189 -14.72 21.42 -13.28
CA THR A 189 -14.71 22.18 -12.02
C THR A 189 -16.14 22.33 -11.51
N GLU A 190 -16.32 22.77 -10.26
CA GLU A 190 -17.64 22.96 -9.63
C GLU A 190 -18.63 23.84 -10.45
N SER A 191 -18.09 24.69 -11.33
CA SER A 191 -18.82 25.56 -12.25
C SER A 191 -19.35 24.88 -13.52
N SER A 192 -18.91 23.66 -13.83
CA SER A 192 -19.34 22.86 -14.99
C SER A 192 -20.26 21.73 -14.52
N LYS A 193 -21.44 21.61 -15.14
CA LYS A 193 -22.38 20.52 -14.83
C LYS A 193 -21.75 19.19 -15.24
N TRP A 194 -21.59 18.29 -14.27
CA TRP A 194 -21.09 16.93 -14.52
C TRP A 194 -22.06 16.15 -15.42
N LYS A 195 -21.62 15.79 -16.62
CA LYS A 195 -22.49 15.16 -17.64
C LYS A 195 -22.11 13.70 -17.87
N TRP A 196 -22.78 12.81 -17.15
CA TRP A 196 -22.74 11.39 -17.48
C TRP A 196 -23.56 11.09 -18.73
N GLU A 197 -23.06 10.18 -19.54
CA GLU A 197 -23.60 9.80 -20.86
C GLU A 197 -23.48 8.29 -21.00
N GLU A 198 -24.24 7.70 -21.93
CA GLU A 198 -24.27 6.24 -22.11
C GLU A 198 -22.89 5.66 -22.45
N ILE A 199 -22.05 6.42 -23.18
CA ILE A 199 -20.68 6.01 -23.49
C ILE A 199 -19.87 5.73 -22.23
N HIS A 200 -20.07 6.50 -21.15
CA HIS A 200 -19.34 6.31 -19.90
C HIS A 200 -19.77 5.02 -19.20
N THR A 201 -21.08 4.74 -19.14
CA THR A 201 -21.61 3.47 -18.61
C THR A 201 -21.06 2.28 -19.40
N GLN A 202 -21.03 2.41 -20.73
CA GLN A 202 -20.50 1.38 -21.61
C GLN A 202 -19.01 1.12 -21.34
N ARG A 203 -18.19 2.17 -21.16
CA ARG A 203 -16.77 2.01 -20.82
C ARG A 203 -16.54 1.40 -19.44
N VAL A 204 -17.38 1.71 -18.44
CA VAL A 204 -17.30 1.04 -17.13
C VAL A 204 -17.56 -0.46 -17.28
N ARG A 205 -18.60 -0.86 -18.01
CA ARG A 205 -18.93 -2.27 -18.26
C ARG A 205 -17.80 -3.00 -19.01
N GLU A 206 -17.28 -2.38 -20.07
CA GLU A 206 -16.15 -2.94 -20.82
C GLU A 206 -14.91 -3.12 -19.94
N LEU A 207 -14.55 -2.10 -19.15
CA LEU A 207 -13.42 -2.19 -18.23
C LEU A 207 -13.61 -3.30 -17.19
N LYS A 208 -14.82 -3.46 -16.63
CA LYS A 208 -15.12 -4.58 -15.71
C LYS A 208 -14.95 -5.93 -16.39
N GLN A 209 -15.42 -6.06 -17.63
CA GLN A 209 -15.29 -7.31 -18.38
C GLN A 209 -13.82 -7.62 -18.69
N VAL A 210 -13.05 -6.63 -19.12
CA VAL A 210 -11.60 -6.79 -19.37
C VAL A 210 -10.86 -7.16 -18.08
N CYS A 211 -11.17 -6.49 -16.97
CA CYS A 211 -10.57 -6.79 -15.67
C CYS A 211 -10.94 -8.18 -15.13
N SER A 212 -12.04 -8.78 -15.59
CA SER A 212 -12.43 -10.13 -15.17
C SER A 212 -11.58 -11.21 -15.84
N ASN A 213 -10.92 -10.90 -16.96
CA ASN A 213 -10.12 -11.83 -17.75
C ASN A 213 -8.75 -11.23 -18.05
N LEU A 214 -8.02 -10.82 -17.00
CA LEU A 214 -6.68 -10.27 -17.15
C LEU A 214 -5.68 -11.38 -17.50
N PRO A 215 -4.76 -11.14 -18.44
CA PRO A 215 -3.71 -12.09 -18.75
C PRO A 215 -2.68 -12.12 -17.62
N LYS A 216 -2.11 -13.30 -17.38
CA LYS A 216 -0.84 -13.41 -16.67
C LYS A 216 0.28 -12.79 -17.52
N LEU A 217 1.16 -12.01 -16.89
CA LEU A 217 2.31 -11.39 -17.55
C LEU A 217 3.59 -12.13 -17.17
N ALA A 218 4.50 -12.34 -18.12
CA ALA A 218 5.82 -12.90 -17.81
C ALA A 218 6.71 -11.86 -17.10
N ILE A 219 7.60 -12.34 -16.23
CA ILE A 219 8.68 -11.53 -15.66
C ILE A 219 9.75 -11.34 -16.75
N PRO A 220 10.19 -10.10 -17.05
CA PRO A 220 11.20 -9.83 -18.09
C PRO A 220 12.56 -10.51 -17.88
#